data_AF-A0A0C9XMR5-F1
#
_entry.id   AF-A0A0C9XMR5-F1
#
_cell.length_a   1.000
_cell.length_b   1.000
_cell.length_c   1.000
_cell.angle_alpha   90.00
_cell.angle_beta   90.00
_cell.angle_gamma   90.00
#
_symmetry.space_group_name_H-M   'P 1'
#
loop_
_entity.id
_entity.type
_entity.pdbx_description
1 polymer ?
#
loop_
_entity_poly.entity_id
_entity_poly.type
_entity_poly.pdbx_seq_one_letter_code
_entity_poly.pdbx_strand_id
1 'polypeptide(L)'
;MSDNSETANTLQADLAGTDISNLFAPWEERDDNTKYAESGVDDQLIIHVPFTQNVRIRSVLLKLGRGEVTPRHLRLYANHPTIIDFADAETTRPQLNISLLEGETGVVEYPLRAAVFASVHALSLFFNDAVGEERSLIYYLGFRGDMRSTRKEVNSKLEVPAPNAADAPLVDKVTTKVGGQQTTAR
;
A
#
# COMPACT_ATOMS: atom_id res chain seq x y z
N MET A 1 -25.41 -1.38 -17.03
CA MET A 1 -23.98 -1.28 -17.40
C MET A 1 -23.27 -0.87 -16.13
N SER A 2 -22.59 -1.83 -15.50
CA SER A 2 -22.00 -1.65 -14.18
C SER A 2 -20.74 -0.79 -14.30
N ASP A 3 -20.78 0.36 -13.64
CA ASP A 3 -19.67 1.30 -13.50
C ASP A 3 -18.63 0.67 -12.55
N ASN A 4 -17.53 0.17 -13.12
CA ASN A 4 -16.46 -0.52 -12.40
C ASN A 4 -15.36 0.49 -12.01
N SER A 5 -15.76 1.58 -11.36
CA SER A 5 -14.87 2.56 -10.70
C SER A 5 -14.32 1.97 -9.39
N GLU A 6 -13.60 0.86 -9.49
CA GLU A 6 -12.84 0.28 -8.37
C GLU A 6 -11.70 1.23 -8.01
N THR A 7 -11.96 2.05 -6.99
CA THR A 7 -11.02 2.55 -5.97
C THR A 7 -9.55 2.29 -6.33
N ALA A 8 -8.94 3.25 -7.03
CA ALA A 8 -7.52 3.52 -6.85
C ALA A 8 -7.35 3.95 -5.39
N ASN A 9 -7.17 2.97 -4.49
CA ASN A 9 -6.77 3.22 -3.12
C ASN A 9 -5.39 3.87 -3.17
N THR A 10 -5.37 5.20 -3.29
CA THR A 10 -4.18 6.02 -3.07
C THR A 10 -3.74 5.74 -1.65
N LEU A 11 -2.70 4.93 -1.52
CA LEU A 11 -2.07 4.69 -0.24
C LEU A 11 -1.49 6.04 0.21
N GLN A 12 -2.05 6.61 1.28
CA GLN A 12 -1.64 7.91 1.80
C GLN A 12 -0.13 7.90 2.09
N ALA A 13 0.64 8.61 1.26
CA ALA A 13 2.06 8.84 1.42
C ALA A 13 2.28 10.14 2.20
N ASP A 14 3.11 10.11 3.24
CA ASP A 14 3.59 11.32 3.92
C ASP A 14 4.88 11.78 3.22
N LEU A 15 4.84 12.91 2.51
CA LEU A 15 5.93 13.35 1.64
C LEU A 15 6.43 14.72 2.08
N ALA A 16 7.72 14.83 2.40
CA ALA A 16 8.38 16.10 2.64
C ALA A 16 8.96 16.65 1.33
N GLY A 17 8.29 17.64 0.74
CA GLY A 17 8.72 18.33 -0.49
C GLY A 17 7.53 18.70 -1.37
N THR A 18 7.41 19.99 -1.73
CA THR A 18 6.28 20.52 -2.52
C THR A 18 6.12 19.82 -3.87
N ASP A 19 7.23 19.43 -4.50
CA ASP A 19 7.26 18.83 -5.84
C ASP A 19 6.84 17.36 -5.85
N ILE A 20 7.06 16.63 -4.75
CA ILE A 20 6.73 15.20 -4.65
C ILE A 20 5.22 15.01 -4.47
N SER A 21 4.55 15.96 -3.82
CA SER A 21 3.10 15.94 -3.63
C SER A 21 2.34 16.04 -4.95
N ASN A 22 2.95 16.68 -5.96
CA ASN A 22 2.39 16.83 -7.31
C ASN A 22 2.34 15.50 -8.08
N LEU A 23 3.12 14.49 -7.68
CA LEU A 23 3.14 13.18 -8.33
C LEU A 23 1.94 12.29 -7.97
N PHE A 24 1.32 12.55 -6.82
CA PHE A 24 0.21 11.75 -6.27
C PHE A 24 -1.12 12.43 -6.59
N ALA A 25 -1.43 12.50 -7.88
CA ALA A 25 -2.72 12.98 -8.36
C ALA A 25 -3.77 11.85 -8.33
N PRO A 26 -5.08 12.16 -8.23
CA PRO A 26 -6.12 11.17 -8.49
C PRO A 26 -5.99 10.62 -9.91
N TRP A 27 -6.44 9.38 -10.13
CA TRP A 27 -6.34 8.71 -11.43
C TRP A 27 -6.92 9.54 -12.59
N GLU A 28 -7.93 10.36 -12.34
CA GLU A 28 -8.56 11.24 -13.33
C GLU A 28 -7.61 12.34 -13.84
N GLU A 29 -6.71 12.82 -12.99
CA GLU A 29 -5.71 13.84 -13.31
C GLU A 29 -4.41 13.26 -13.87
N ARG A 30 -4.31 11.94 -14.08
CA ARG A 30 -3.07 11.30 -14.56
C ARG A 30 -2.58 11.81 -15.91
N ASP A 31 -3.47 12.40 -16.71
CA ASP A 31 -3.10 12.99 -17.99
C ASP A 31 -2.66 14.45 -17.92
N ASP A 32 -2.79 15.07 -16.74
CA ASP A 32 -2.28 16.41 -16.51
C ASP A 32 -0.74 16.39 -16.50
N ASN A 33 -0.14 17.21 -17.37
CA ASN A 33 1.32 17.35 -17.47
C ASN A 33 1.79 18.67 -16.85
N THR A 34 0.90 19.41 -16.16
CA THR A 34 1.27 20.68 -15.50
C THR A 34 1.96 20.45 -14.17
N LYS A 35 1.66 19.31 -13.53
CA LYS A 35 2.28 18.82 -12.30
C LYS A 35 3.32 17.76 -12.65
N TYR A 36 4.55 17.96 -12.17
CA TYR A 36 5.65 17.01 -12.34
C TYR A 36 6.64 17.14 -11.19
N ALA A 37 7.47 16.10 -11.02
CA ALA A 37 8.71 16.18 -10.29
C ALA A 37 9.88 16.07 -11.28
N GLU A 38 10.87 16.94 -11.11
CA GLU A 38 12.13 16.94 -11.84
C GLU A 38 13.28 16.64 -10.86
N SER A 39 14.33 15.99 -11.34
CA SER A 39 15.58 15.86 -10.59
C SER A 39 16.29 17.21 -10.43
N GLY A 40 16.86 17.46 -9.26
CA GLY A 40 17.35 18.80 -8.90
C GLY A 40 18.76 19.15 -9.37
N VAL A 41 19.62 18.15 -9.61
CA VAL A 41 21.05 18.36 -9.87
C VAL A 41 21.52 17.60 -11.11
N ASP A 42 21.19 16.32 -11.19
CA ASP A 42 21.60 15.39 -12.24
C ASP A 42 20.43 14.47 -12.61
N ASP A 43 20.64 13.40 -13.38
CA ASP A 43 19.58 12.52 -13.86
C ASP A 43 18.93 11.66 -12.76
N GLN A 44 19.51 11.64 -11.57
CA GLN A 44 19.07 10.75 -10.50
C GLN A 44 17.91 11.35 -9.69
N LEU A 45 16.91 10.51 -9.39
CA LEU A 45 15.77 10.89 -8.56
C LEU A 45 15.41 9.77 -7.59
N ILE A 46 15.34 10.09 -6.31
CA ILE A 46 14.85 9.17 -5.27
C ILE A 46 13.52 9.68 -4.75
N ILE A 47 12.52 8.80 -4.73
CA ILE A 47 11.22 9.04 -4.13
C ILE A 47 11.02 8.04 -3.00
N HIS A 48 10.91 8.55 -1.78
CA HIS A 48 10.60 7.74 -0.60
C HIS A 48 9.12 7.85 -0.25
N VAL A 49 8.44 6.71 -0.17
CA VAL A 49 7.02 6.61 0.10
C VAL A 49 6.80 5.79 1.38
N PRO A 50 6.57 6.44 2.53
CA PRO A 50 6.14 5.75 3.74
C PRO A 50 4.65 5.41 3.64
N PHE A 51 4.28 4.19 4.02
CA PHE A 51 2.89 3.76 4.11
C PHE A 51 2.42 3.76 5.56
N THR A 52 1.22 4.29 5.80
CA THR A 52 0.61 4.32 7.13
C THR A 52 0.26 2.94 7.69
N GLN A 53 0.03 1.96 6.82
CA GLN A 53 -0.26 0.57 7.19
C GLN A 53 0.54 -0.36 6.30
N ASN A 54 0.67 -1.61 6.74
CA ASN A 54 1.33 -2.63 5.94
C ASN A 54 0.50 -2.96 4.69
N VAL A 55 1.08 -2.73 3.51
CA VAL A 55 0.41 -2.92 2.23
C VAL A 55 1.06 -4.05 1.43
N ARG A 56 0.26 -4.67 0.56
CA ARG A 56 0.76 -5.54 -0.50
C ARG A 56 0.72 -4.78 -1.80
N ILE A 57 1.86 -4.58 -2.44
CA ILE A 57 1.95 -3.86 -3.73
C ILE A 57 2.02 -4.89 -4.86
N ARG A 58 1.12 -4.75 -5.83
CA ARG A 58 1.01 -5.64 -7.00
C ARG A 58 1.61 -5.02 -8.25
N SER A 59 1.44 -3.72 -8.45
CA SER A 59 2.00 -2.99 -9.58
C SER A 59 2.33 -1.55 -9.20
N VAL A 60 3.29 -0.95 -9.90
CA VAL A 60 3.57 0.50 -9.88
C VAL A 60 3.07 1.10 -11.17
N LEU A 61 2.42 2.26 -11.10
CA LEU A 61 1.91 3.02 -12.23
C LEU A 61 2.75 4.28 -12.39
N LEU A 62 3.34 4.46 -13.57
CA LEU A 62 4.29 5.55 -13.84
C LEU A 62 3.90 6.28 -15.11
N LYS A 63 3.93 7.61 -15.07
CA LYS A 63 4.00 8.46 -16.27
C LYS A 63 5.29 9.24 -16.22
N LEU A 64 6.16 8.98 -17.19
CA LEU A 64 7.50 9.55 -17.25
C LEU A 64 7.54 10.73 -18.23
N GLY A 65 8.55 11.58 -18.07
CA GLY A 65 8.98 12.53 -19.07
C GLY A 65 9.35 11.82 -20.38
N ARG A 66 9.36 12.55 -21.49
CA ARG A 66 9.68 12.00 -22.82
C ARG A 66 11.01 12.55 -23.33
N GLY A 67 11.68 11.75 -24.16
CA GLY A 67 12.94 12.14 -24.78
C GLY A 67 14.06 12.13 -23.76
N GLU A 68 14.85 13.19 -23.73
CA GLU A 68 16.08 13.30 -22.91
C GLU A 68 15.82 13.19 -21.40
N VAL A 69 14.61 13.52 -20.94
CA VAL A 69 14.24 13.48 -19.52
C VAL A 69 13.63 12.15 -19.04
N THR A 70 13.60 11.12 -19.90
CA THR A 70 13.02 9.81 -19.56
C THR A 70 14.04 8.97 -18.77
N PRO A 71 13.78 8.58 -17.51
CA PRO A 71 14.63 7.61 -16.81
C PRO A 71 14.48 6.21 -17.42
N ARG A 72 15.57 5.47 -17.57
CA ARG A 72 15.57 4.12 -18.17
C ARG A 72 15.53 3.00 -17.14
N HIS A 73 15.95 3.27 -15.91
CA HIS A 73 15.98 2.28 -14.85
C HIS A 73 15.20 2.74 -13.62
N LEU A 74 14.42 1.81 -13.07
CA LEU A 74 13.76 1.96 -11.77
C LEU A 74 14.24 0.84 -10.83
N ARG A 75 14.86 1.23 -9.73
CA ARG A 75 15.23 0.33 -8.63
C ARG A 75 14.29 0.52 -7.45
N LEU A 76 13.81 -0.59 -6.89
CA LEU A 76 12.86 -0.61 -5.79
C LEU A 76 13.49 -1.22 -4.53
N TYR A 77 13.37 -0.49 -3.42
CA TYR A 77 13.83 -0.89 -2.10
C TYR A 77 12.67 -0.82 -1.11
N ALA A 78 12.14 -1.97 -0.69
CA ALA A 78 11.09 -2.02 0.34
C ALA A 78 11.68 -2.35 1.71
N ASN A 79 11.08 -1.77 2.76
CA ASN A 79 11.41 -2.01 4.17
C ASN A 79 12.89 -1.80 4.51
N HIS A 80 13.54 -0.85 3.86
CA HIS A 80 14.90 -0.48 4.22
C HIS A 80 14.91 0.20 5.60
N PRO A 81 15.87 -0.13 6.50
CA PRO A 81 15.90 0.41 7.86
C PRO A 81 16.10 1.93 7.91
N THR A 82 16.76 2.49 6.91
CA THR A 82 16.98 3.92 6.72
C THR A 82 16.39 4.38 5.39
N ILE A 83 16.14 5.68 5.24
CA ILE A 83 15.82 6.26 3.94
C ILE A 83 17.02 6.04 3.02
N ILE A 84 16.79 5.46 1.85
CA ILE A 84 17.84 5.23 0.84
C ILE A 84 18.30 6.59 0.31
N ASP A 85 19.58 6.88 0.42
CA ASP A 85 20.24 7.98 -0.29
C ASP A 85 20.91 7.49 -1.60
N PHE A 86 21.48 8.42 -2.36
CA PHE A 86 22.10 8.11 -3.66
C PHE A 86 23.28 7.13 -3.53
N ALA A 87 24.12 7.25 -2.50
CA ALA A 87 25.25 6.35 -2.29
C ALA A 87 24.78 4.95 -1.87
N ASP A 88 23.76 4.89 -1.01
CA ASP A 88 23.10 3.63 -0.64
C ASP A 88 22.45 2.96 -1.86
N ALA A 89 21.83 3.71 -2.76
CA ALA A 89 21.16 3.19 -3.95
C ALA A 89 22.11 2.55 -4.99
N GLU A 90 23.39 2.91 -4.95
CA GLU A 90 24.42 2.31 -5.80
C GLU A 90 24.99 1.01 -5.21
N THR A 91 25.11 0.94 -3.89
CA THR A 91 25.76 -0.17 -3.19
C THR A 91 24.78 -1.24 -2.69
N THR A 92 23.55 -0.84 -2.37
CA THR A 92 22.50 -1.72 -1.85
C THR A 92 21.85 -2.49 -2.99
N ARG A 93 21.63 -3.79 -2.77
CA ARG A 93 20.92 -4.62 -3.74
C ARG A 93 19.42 -4.26 -3.75
N PRO A 94 18.86 -3.81 -4.87
CA PRO A 94 17.42 -3.57 -4.97
C PRO A 94 16.66 -4.89 -4.94
N GLN A 95 15.45 -4.86 -4.39
CA GLN A 95 14.56 -6.03 -4.44
C GLN A 95 14.03 -6.27 -5.85
N LEU A 96 13.89 -5.21 -6.63
CA LEU A 96 13.53 -5.29 -8.04
C LEU A 96 14.21 -4.15 -8.80
N ASN A 97 14.74 -4.49 -9.97
CA ASN A 97 15.23 -3.54 -10.96
C ASN A 97 14.40 -3.74 -12.23
N ILE A 98 13.82 -2.64 -12.72
CA ILE A 98 12.91 -2.61 -13.87
C ILE A 98 13.54 -1.70 -14.92
N SER A 99 13.62 -2.18 -16.16
CA SER A 99 13.86 -1.34 -17.32
C SER A 99 12.55 -0.66 -17.73
N LEU A 100 12.56 0.66 -17.71
CA LEU A 100 11.42 1.50 -18.05
C LEU A 100 11.29 1.63 -19.56
N LEU A 101 10.05 1.74 -20.03
CA LEU A 101 9.73 1.97 -21.43
C LEU A 101 9.94 3.43 -21.81
N GLU A 102 10.59 3.65 -22.94
CA GLU A 102 10.87 4.97 -23.51
C GLU A 102 9.76 5.38 -24.49
N GLY A 103 9.41 6.67 -24.53
CA GLY A 103 8.47 7.22 -25.52
C GLY A 103 6.98 6.99 -25.24
N GLU A 104 6.64 6.34 -24.13
CA GLU A 104 5.26 6.09 -23.75
C GLU A 104 4.51 7.38 -23.44
N THR A 105 3.28 7.48 -23.96
CA THR A 105 2.49 8.71 -23.86
C THR A 105 1.58 8.75 -22.63
N GLY A 106 1.18 7.58 -22.15
CA GLY A 106 0.26 7.41 -21.03
C GLY A 106 0.92 6.87 -19.78
N VAL A 107 0.09 6.51 -18.81
CA VAL A 107 0.54 5.81 -17.60
C VAL A 107 0.83 4.35 -17.95
N VAL A 108 2.04 3.91 -17.67
CA VAL A 108 2.50 2.53 -17.84
C VAL A 108 2.42 1.80 -16.51
N GLU A 109 1.91 0.58 -16.53
CA GLU A 109 1.86 -0.30 -15.37
C GLU A 109 3.03 -1.29 -15.38
N TYR A 110 3.82 -1.27 -14.31
CA TYR A 110 4.92 -2.20 -14.08
C TYR A 110 4.53 -3.20 -12.99
N PRO A 111 4.30 -4.48 -13.35
CA PRO A 111 3.90 -5.50 -12.39
C PRO A 111 5.06 -5.85 -11.45
N LEU A 112 4.76 -5.90 -10.16
CA LEU A 112 5.68 -6.31 -9.11
C LEU A 112 5.47 -7.77 -8.70
N ARG A 113 6.52 -8.37 -8.15
CA ARG A 113 6.42 -9.71 -7.55
C ARG A 113 5.70 -9.61 -6.20
N ALA A 114 4.39 -9.84 -6.20
CA ALA A 114 3.54 -9.72 -5.00
C ALA A 114 4.03 -10.53 -3.78
N ALA A 115 4.80 -11.61 -3.97
CA ALA A 115 5.43 -12.36 -2.88
C ALA A 115 6.55 -11.57 -2.16
N VAL A 116 7.33 -10.79 -2.91
CA VAL A 116 8.42 -9.95 -2.38
C VAL A 116 7.84 -8.69 -1.75
N PHE A 117 6.82 -8.11 -2.38
CA PHE A 117 6.14 -6.89 -1.94
C PHE A 117 4.83 -7.18 -1.21
N ALA A 118 4.75 -8.30 -0.47
CA ALA A 118 3.54 -8.71 0.26
C ALA A 118 3.30 -7.92 1.54
N SER A 119 4.36 -7.34 2.10
CA SER A 119 4.38 -6.67 3.39
C SER A 119 5.33 -5.49 3.31
N VAL A 120 4.82 -4.35 2.85
CA VAL A 120 5.61 -3.13 2.64
C VAL A 120 5.12 -2.05 3.60
N HIS A 121 6.04 -1.51 4.39
CA HIS A 121 5.84 -0.38 5.29
C HIS A 121 6.36 0.93 4.70
N ALA A 122 7.46 0.84 3.95
CA ALA A 122 8.03 1.96 3.22
C ALA A 122 8.65 1.44 1.92
N LEU A 123 8.54 2.23 0.86
CA LEU A 123 9.11 1.92 -0.44
C LEU A 123 9.93 3.11 -0.93
N SER A 124 11.19 2.85 -1.27
CA SER A 124 12.04 3.82 -1.95
C SER A 124 12.16 3.44 -3.43
N LEU A 125 11.90 4.40 -4.30
CA LEU A 125 12.02 4.30 -5.74
C LEU A 125 13.21 5.13 -6.18
N PHE A 126 14.17 4.50 -6.85
CA PHE A 126 15.31 5.19 -7.41
C PHE A 126 15.26 5.11 -8.93
N PHE A 127 15.17 6.27 -9.56
CA PHE A 127 15.19 6.47 -11.00
C PHE A 127 16.58 6.96 -11.39
N ASN A 128 17.15 6.34 -12.42
CA ASN A 128 18.47 6.65 -12.92
C ASN A 128 18.59 6.29 -14.41
N ASP A 129 19.71 6.72 -15.01
CA ASP A 129 20.04 6.52 -16.41
C ASP A 129 19.00 7.21 -17.31
N ALA A 130 18.80 8.53 -17.15
CA ALA A 130 17.95 9.26 -18.08
C ALA A 130 18.56 9.25 -19.50
N VAL A 131 17.70 9.24 -20.52
CA VAL A 131 18.14 9.17 -21.93
C VAL A 131 19.10 10.30 -22.31
N GLY A 132 18.90 11.50 -21.78
CA GLY A 132 19.76 12.66 -22.00
C GLY A 132 20.81 12.85 -20.91
N GLU A 133 20.85 12.01 -19.88
CA GLU A 133 21.85 12.01 -18.79
C GLU A 133 21.94 13.31 -17.97
N GLU A 134 21.07 14.29 -18.22
CA GLU A 134 21.08 15.58 -17.53
C GLU A 134 20.04 15.66 -16.41
N ARG A 135 18.81 15.22 -16.67
CA ARG A 135 17.68 15.30 -15.74
C ARG A 135 16.67 14.18 -15.97
N SER A 136 15.91 13.86 -14.94
CA SER A 136 14.76 12.96 -14.99
C SER A 136 13.48 13.70 -14.65
N LEU A 137 12.41 13.43 -15.38
CA LEU A 137 11.09 14.01 -15.13
C LEU A 137 10.03 12.92 -14.96
N ILE A 138 9.16 13.08 -13.97
CA ILE A 138 8.03 12.18 -13.69
C ILE A 138 6.77 13.02 -13.54
N TYR A 139 5.71 12.65 -14.26
CA TYR A 139 4.40 13.31 -14.18
C TYR A 139 3.46 12.64 -13.19
N TYR A 140 3.54 11.32 -13.07
CA TYR A 140 2.62 10.55 -12.24
C TYR A 140 3.29 9.35 -11.59
N LEU A 141 3.02 9.15 -10.30
CA LEU A 141 3.39 7.98 -9.54
C LEU A 141 2.18 7.42 -8.79
N GLY A 142 1.84 6.18 -9.06
CA GLY A 142 0.76 5.47 -8.40
C GLY A 142 1.13 4.04 -8.00
N PHE A 143 0.42 3.49 -7.04
CA PHE A 143 0.57 2.11 -6.60
C PHE A 143 -0.75 1.38 -6.71
N ARG A 144 -0.74 0.16 -7.25
CA ARG A 144 -1.89 -0.75 -7.20
C ARG A 144 -1.57 -1.91 -6.26
N GLY A 145 -2.46 -2.16 -5.33
CA GLY A 145 -2.25 -3.16 -4.30
C GLY A 145 -3.42 -3.27 -3.34
N ASP A 146 -3.24 -4.08 -2.32
CA ASP A 146 -4.23 -4.34 -1.29
C ASP A 146 -3.68 -3.89 0.06
N MET A 147 -4.45 -3.10 0.82
CA MET A 147 -4.09 -2.79 2.19
C MET A 147 -4.42 -3.99 3.08
N ARG A 148 -3.43 -4.49 3.83
CA ARG A 148 -3.68 -5.59 4.76
C ARG A 148 -4.34 -5.04 6.00
N SER A 149 -5.66 -4.86 5.97
CA SER A 149 -6.42 -4.51 7.16
C SER A 149 -6.27 -5.64 8.17
N THR A 150 -5.69 -5.36 9.34
CA THR A 150 -6.01 -6.17 10.52
C THR A 150 -7.44 -5.79 10.90
N ARG A 151 -8.44 -6.36 10.23
CA ARG A 151 -9.79 -6.36 10.77
C ARG A 151 -9.73 -7.25 12.00
N LYS A 152 -9.39 -6.68 13.17
CA LYS A 152 -9.94 -7.19 14.42
C LYS A 152 -11.45 -7.09 14.23
N GLU A 153 -12.07 -8.21 13.93
CA GLU A 153 -13.49 -8.39 14.20
C GLU A 153 -13.68 -8.23 15.71
N VAL A 154 -13.86 -6.99 16.16
CA VAL A 154 -14.60 -6.77 17.40
C VAL A 154 -16.02 -7.16 17.04
N ASN A 155 -16.42 -8.32 17.52
CA ASN A 155 -17.76 -8.85 17.38
C ASN A 155 -18.72 -7.87 18.08
N SER A 156 -19.15 -6.82 17.38
CA SER A 156 -20.14 -5.86 17.84
C SER A 156 -21.52 -6.50 17.74
N LYS A 157 -21.76 -7.53 18.55
CA LYS A 157 -23.09 -7.92 18.97
C LYS A 157 -23.29 -7.40 20.39
N LEU A 158 -23.37 -6.07 20.50
CA LEU A 158 -24.13 -5.46 21.59
C LEU A 158 -25.59 -5.81 21.35
N GLU A 159 -26.01 -6.98 21.84
CA GLU A 159 -27.43 -7.27 21.98
C GLU A 159 -27.87 -6.69 23.31
N VAL A 160 -28.56 -5.55 23.23
CA VAL A 160 -29.14 -4.85 24.37
C VAL A 160 -30.34 -5.68 24.84
N PRO A 161 -30.39 -6.20 26.09
CA PRO A 161 -31.60 -6.83 26.58
C PRO A 161 -32.67 -5.76 26.80
N ALA A 162 -33.73 -5.80 26.00
CA ALA A 162 -34.90 -4.94 26.21
C ALA A 162 -35.60 -5.35 27.54
N PRO A 163 -35.90 -4.40 28.43
CA PRO A 163 -36.67 -4.64 29.65
C PRO A 163 -38.18 -4.61 29.34
N ASN A 164 -38.95 -5.46 30.04
CA ASN A 164 -40.42 -5.50 30.23
C ASN A 164 -41.02 -6.85 29.78
N ALA A 165 -42.02 -7.44 30.42
CA ALA A 165 -42.56 -7.48 31.78
C ALA A 165 -43.74 -8.49 31.66
N ALA A 166 -44.03 -9.22 32.74
CA ALA A 166 -45.13 -10.19 32.89
C ALA A 166 -44.96 -11.48 32.06
N ASP A 167 -45.24 -12.68 32.56
CA ASP A 167 -46.29 -13.09 33.48
C ASP A 167 -45.88 -14.45 34.10
N ALA A 168 -45.97 -14.60 35.41
CA ALA A 168 -45.98 -15.91 36.07
C ALA A 168 -47.45 -16.36 36.11
N PRO A 169 -47.81 -17.68 36.06
CA PRO A 169 -47.62 -18.52 37.24
C PRO A 169 -47.53 -20.06 37.09
N LEU A 170 -46.88 -20.66 38.10
CA LEU A 170 -47.21 -21.87 38.89
C LEU A 170 -47.06 -23.32 38.34
N VAL A 171 -46.59 -24.17 39.29
CA VAL A 171 -46.90 -25.60 39.58
C VAL A 171 -45.98 -26.66 38.95
N ASP A 172 -45.00 -27.18 39.72
CA ASP A 172 -45.03 -28.36 40.63
C ASP A 172 -44.92 -29.72 39.92
N LYS A 173 -43.76 -30.38 40.07
CA LYS A 173 -43.73 -31.77 40.56
C LYS A 173 -42.33 -32.22 40.98
N VAL A 174 -42.27 -32.52 42.27
CA VAL A 174 -41.33 -33.39 42.98
C VAL A 174 -41.11 -34.74 42.27
N THR A 175 -39.87 -35.25 42.23
CA THR A 175 -39.54 -36.67 42.57
C THR A 175 -38.03 -36.92 42.61
N THR A 176 -37.53 -37.00 43.84
CA THR A 176 -36.59 -37.97 44.45
C THR A 176 -36.04 -39.12 43.58
N LYS A 177 -34.71 -39.32 43.59
CA LYS A 177 -34.03 -40.60 43.93
C LYS A 177 -32.50 -40.43 43.94
N VAL A 178 -31.86 -40.26 45.10
CA VAL A 178 -31.11 -41.26 45.90
C VAL A 178 -30.20 -42.24 45.12
N GLY A 179 -28.90 -42.24 45.43
CA GLY A 179 -28.11 -43.48 45.52
C GLY A 179 -26.66 -43.49 44.99
N GLY A 180 -25.69 -43.37 45.91
CA GLY A 180 -24.35 -44.02 45.88
C GLY A 180 -23.28 -43.40 44.97
N GLN A 181 -21.98 -43.42 45.27
CA GLN A 181 -21.19 -43.98 46.36
C GLN A 181 -19.76 -43.39 46.23
N GLN A 182 -19.06 -43.17 47.34
CA GLN A 182 -17.64 -42.82 47.45
C GLN A 182 -16.72 -43.79 46.67
N THR A 183 -15.52 -43.34 46.28
CA THR A 183 -14.23 -43.88 46.77
C THR A 183 -12.97 -43.25 46.12
N THR A 184 -12.04 -42.83 47.00
CA THR A 184 -10.55 -42.81 46.86
C THR A 184 -9.95 -41.84 45.81
N ALA A 185 -8.76 -41.26 45.93
CA ALA A 185 -7.57 -41.34 46.79
C ALA A 185 -6.92 -39.92 46.74
N ARG A 186 -6.01 -39.44 47.58
CA ARG A 186 -4.93 -40.05 48.36
C ARG A 186 -4.41 -38.97 49.31
#